data_AF-A0A0N0A3A1-F1
#
_entry.id   AF-A0A0N0A3A1-F1
#
_cell.length_a   1.000
_cell.length_b   1.000
_cell.length_c   1.000
_cell.angle_alpha   90.00
_cell.angle_beta   90.00
_cell.angle_gamma   90.00
#
_symmetry.space_group_name_H-M   'P 1'
#
loop_
_entity.id
_entity.type
_entity.pdbx_description
1 polymer ?
#
loop_
_entity_poly.entity_id
_entity_poly.type
_entity_poly.pdbx_seq_one_letter_code
_entity_poly.pdbx_strand_id
1 'polypeptide(L)'
;MLTTAAAALVALATLVPANTAEEPAPSIEVVTVNGSGCAAGDADVTIDGRDFTIDYHSFLARAGGGSSPVDLRKNCQVNIAVSVPDGYTYGLWRTTYNGYAHLRPGVTGLQRVTVYLQGSAADQTVDHPFAGPVSESWQTSYRPGTEDVLWAPCGARRNINVNAELRVNLGSADPDRLSFLVAESSRGTVRVQRC
;
A
#
# COMPACT_ATOMS: atom_id res chain seq x y z
N MET A 1 80.04 -14.52 1.58
CA MET A 1 78.91 -13.58 1.57
C MET A 1 77.65 -14.41 1.35
N LEU A 2 76.83 -14.59 2.41
CA LEU A 2 75.60 -15.38 2.37
C LEU A 2 74.43 -14.48 1.98
N THR A 3 73.70 -14.84 0.94
CA THR A 3 72.46 -14.19 0.51
C THR A 3 71.26 -14.88 1.17
N THR A 4 70.50 -14.15 1.97
CA THR A 4 69.22 -14.57 2.56
C THR A 4 68.07 -14.24 1.61
N ALA A 5 67.30 -15.25 1.20
CA ALA A 5 66.06 -15.08 0.46
C ALA A 5 64.87 -15.06 1.45
N ALA A 6 64.14 -13.95 1.50
CA ALA A 6 62.91 -13.83 2.28
C ALA A 6 61.71 -14.27 1.44
N ALA A 7 61.02 -15.34 1.85
CA ALA A 7 59.76 -15.77 1.27
C ALA A 7 58.60 -15.03 1.96
N ALA A 8 57.90 -14.16 1.23
CA ALA A 8 56.68 -13.52 1.69
C ALA A 8 55.47 -14.44 1.43
N LEU A 9 54.82 -14.91 2.50
CA LEU A 9 53.54 -15.61 2.42
C LEU A 9 52.45 -14.62 1.96
N VAL A 10 51.83 -14.91 0.82
CA VAL A 10 50.60 -14.24 0.38
C VAL A 10 49.43 -14.92 1.08
N ALA A 11 48.78 -14.24 2.01
CA ALA A 11 47.54 -14.72 2.62
C ALA A 11 46.38 -14.54 1.62
N LEU A 12 45.84 -15.64 1.09
CA LEU A 12 44.60 -15.64 0.32
C LEU A 12 43.42 -15.46 1.28
N ALA A 13 42.82 -14.27 1.30
CA ALA A 13 41.51 -14.08 1.91
C ALA A 13 40.45 -14.79 1.04
N THR A 14 39.86 -15.85 1.57
CA THR A 14 38.71 -16.52 0.95
C THR A 14 37.48 -15.64 1.11
N LEU A 15 37.03 -15.04 0.02
CA LEU A 15 35.72 -14.39 -0.05
C LEU A 15 34.65 -15.48 0.04
N VAL A 16 34.10 -15.67 1.25
CA VAL A 16 32.90 -16.49 1.42
C VAL A 16 31.76 -15.73 0.72
N PRO A 17 31.09 -16.29 -0.29
CA PRO A 17 29.91 -15.65 -0.85
C PRO A 17 28.88 -15.53 0.27
N ALA A 18 28.43 -14.30 0.55
CA ALA A 18 27.28 -14.10 1.41
C ALA A 18 26.10 -14.80 0.73
N ASN A 19 25.69 -15.97 1.26
CA ASN A 19 24.38 -16.53 0.97
C ASN A 19 23.37 -15.52 1.51
N THR A 20 22.93 -14.59 0.67
CA THR A 20 21.68 -13.87 0.90
C THR A 20 20.59 -14.93 0.79
N ALA A 21 20.29 -15.59 1.91
CA ALA A 21 19.16 -16.52 1.98
C ALA A 21 17.95 -15.76 1.46
N GLU A 22 17.40 -16.22 0.34
CA GLU A 22 16.20 -15.64 -0.24
C GLU A 22 15.09 -15.75 0.82
N GLU A 23 14.55 -14.60 1.23
CA GLU A 23 13.44 -14.58 2.18
C GLU A 23 12.32 -15.49 1.63
N PRO A 24 11.68 -16.34 2.45
CA PRO A 24 10.66 -17.24 1.94
C PRO A 24 9.50 -16.46 1.32
N ALA A 25 8.92 -16.98 0.25
CA ALA A 25 7.73 -16.38 -0.35
C ALA A 25 6.52 -16.56 0.60
N PRO A 26 5.79 -15.49 0.95
CA PRO A 26 4.51 -15.63 1.62
C PRO A 26 3.46 -16.17 0.66
N SER A 27 2.44 -16.83 1.19
CA SER A 27 1.17 -17.04 0.49
C SER A 27 0.21 -15.90 0.85
N ILE A 28 -0.36 -15.25 -0.14
CA ILE A 28 -1.25 -14.09 0.01
C ILE A 28 -2.63 -14.44 -0.55
N GLU A 29 -3.67 -14.09 0.21
CA GLU A 29 -5.05 -14.15 -0.21
C GLU A 29 -5.74 -12.83 0.16
N VAL A 30 -6.35 -12.15 -0.82
CA VAL A 30 -7.27 -11.04 -0.54
C VAL A 30 -8.64 -11.64 -0.27
N VAL A 31 -8.98 -11.74 1.02
CA VAL A 31 -10.18 -12.42 1.50
C VAL A 31 -11.44 -11.63 1.14
N THR A 32 -11.40 -10.31 1.29
CA THR A 32 -12.51 -9.42 0.93
C THR A 32 -12.01 -8.09 0.39
N VAL A 33 -12.75 -7.56 -0.59
CA VAL A 33 -12.73 -6.16 -1.00
C VAL A 33 -14.16 -5.66 -0.91
N ASN A 34 -14.44 -4.73 -0.01
CA ASN A 34 -15.79 -4.21 0.19
C ASN A 34 -15.78 -2.79 0.74
N GLY A 35 -16.74 -1.99 0.31
CA GLY A 35 -16.90 -0.62 0.80
C GLY A 35 -17.85 0.18 -0.08
N SER A 36 -18.00 1.46 0.26
CA SER A 36 -18.87 2.37 -0.51
C SER A 36 -18.32 2.72 -1.89
N GLY A 37 -17.00 2.56 -2.11
CA GLY A 37 -16.32 2.76 -3.40
C GLY A 37 -15.90 1.47 -4.12
N CYS A 38 -16.16 0.32 -3.54
CA CYS A 38 -15.97 -0.98 -4.19
C CYS A 38 -16.91 -1.95 -3.51
N ALA A 39 -18.13 -2.04 -4.05
CA ALA A 39 -19.08 -3.03 -3.56
C ALA A 39 -18.49 -4.45 -3.69
N ALA A 40 -19.02 -5.42 -2.95
CA ALA A 40 -18.56 -6.79 -3.09
C ALA A 40 -18.73 -7.26 -4.55
N GLY A 41 -17.64 -7.67 -5.19
CA GLY A 41 -17.60 -8.05 -6.61
C GLY A 41 -17.33 -6.90 -7.60
N ASP A 42 -17.10 -5.67 -7.11
CA ASP A 42 -16.81 -4.48 -7.92
C ASP A 42 -15.30 -4.18 -8.03
N ALA A 43 -14.49 -5.22 -7.91
CA ALA A 43 -13.05 -5.14 -8.08
C ALA A 43 -12.50 -6.50 -8.51
N ASP A 44 -11.50 -6.46 -9.36
CA ASP A 44 -10.73 -7.64 -9.77
C ASP A 44 -9.44 -7.72 -8.95
N VAL A 45 -9.07 -8.93 -8.52
CA VAL A 45 -7.85 -9.15 -7.72
C VAL A 45 -6.93 -10.13 -8.42
N THR A 46 -5.65 -9.76 -8.50
CA THR A 46 -4.57 -10.63 -9.00
C THR A 46 -3.46 -10.72 -7.96
N ILE A 47 -2.93 -11.93 -7.73
CA ILE A 47 -1.79 -12.18 -6.84
C ILE A 47 -0.60 -12.65 -7.67
N ASP A 48 0.58 -12.06 -7.42
CA ASP A 48 1.84 -12.46 -8.02
C ASP A 48 2.96 -12.47 -6.97
N GLY A 49 3.26 -13.65 -6.44
CA GLY A 49 4.26 -13.84 -5.38
C GLY A 49 3.96 -13.03 -4.12
N ARG A 50 4.69 -11.94 -3.93
CA ARG A 50 4.57 -11.03 -2.77
C ARG A 50 3.66 -9.84 -3.01
N ASP A 51 3.23 -9.67 -4.24
CA ASP A 51 2.43 -8.56 -4.69
C ASP A 51 0.98 -8.99 -4.87
N PHE A 52 0.07 -8.08 -4.53
CA PHE A 52 -1.34 -8.18 -4.91
C PHE A 52 -1.71 -6.91 -5.66
N THR A 53 -2.53 -7.05 -6.69
CA THR A 53 -3.09 -5.94 -7.45
C THR A 53 -4.60 -6.00 -7.36
N ILE A 54 -5.23 -4.86 -7.12
CA ILE A 54 -6.67 -4.68 -7.10
C ILE A 54 -7.00 -3.63 -8.14
N ASP A 55 -7.83 -4.00 -9.11
CA ASP A 55 -8.37 -3.10 -10.13
C ASP A 55 -9.82 -2.77 -9.74
N TYR A 56 -10.11 -1.49 -9.51
CA TYR A 56 -11.39 -1.02 -9.00
C TYR A 56 -12.31 -0.62 -10.15
N HIS A 57 -13.58 -1.03 -10.11
CA HIS A 57 -14.55 -0.64 -11.14
C HIS A 57 -15.26 0.68 -10.81
N SER A 58 -15.58 0.95 -9.53
CA SER A 58 -16.35 2.15 -9.15
C SER A 58 -15.81 2.98 -7.97
N PHE A 59 -14.49 3.00 -7.74
CA PHE A 59 -13.90 3.75 -6.63
C PHE A 59 -13.72 5.25 -6.93
N LEU A 60 -14.84 5.99 -6.85
CA LEU A 60 -14.94 7.41 -7.19
C LEU A 60 -15.64 8.24 -6.11
N ALA A 61 -14.95 9.27 -5.61
CA ALA A 61 -15.55 10.31 -4.78
C ALA A 61 -15.78 11.57 -5.61
N ARG A 62 -16.92 12.26 -5.43
CA ARG A 62 -17.28 13.45 -6.20
C ARG A 62 -18.12 14.46 -5.40
N ALA A 63 -18.01 15.72 -5.78
CA ALA A 63 -18.80 16.82 -5.25
C ALA A 63 -19.15 17.82 -6.36
N GLY A 64 -20.24 18.57 -6.14
CA GLY A 64 -20.81 19.49 -7.14
C GLY A 64 -21.48 18.77 -8.32
N GLY A 65 -22.01 19.52 -9.27
CA GLY A 65 -22.66 18.98 -10.47
C GLY A 65 -23.85 18.06 -10.18
N GLY A 66 -24.62 18.36 -9.14
CA GLY A 66 -25.76 17.54 -8.70
C GLY A 66 -25.40 16.25 -7.94
N SER A 67 -24.14 16.09 -7.51
CA SER A 67 -23.71 14.93 -6.70
C SER A 67 -24.45 14.86 -5.36
N SER A 68 -24.74 13.64 -4.89
CA SER A 68 -25.35 13.42 -3.58
C SER A 68 -24.36 13.70 -2.44
N PRO A 69 -24.81 14.12 -1.25
CA PRO A 69 -23.93 14.29 -0.09
C PRO A 69 -23.14 13.03 0.30
N VAL A 70 -23.60 11.82 -0.06
CA VAL A 70 -22.87 10.57 0.20
C VAL A 70 -21.84 10.22 -0.87
N ASP A 71 -21.74 11.00 -1.95
CA ASP A 71 -20.75 10.81 -3.01
C ASP A 71 -19.42 11.50 -2.70
N LEU A 72 -19.41 12.45 -1.75
CA LEU A 72 -18.21 13.22 -1.41
C LEU A 72 -17.13 12.37 -0.73
N ARG A 73 -17.47 11.21 -0.18
CA ARG A 73 -16.55 10.29 0.50
C ARG A 73 -16.89 8.85 0.14
N LYS A 74 -15.93 8.14 -0.44
CA LYS A 74 -16.00 6.69 -0.68
C LYS A 74 -14.82 5.99 -0.04
N ASN A 75 -14.98 4.72 0.29
CA ASN A 75 -13.90 3.90 0.81
C ASN A 75 -13.94 2.47 0.26
N CYS A 76 -12.78 1.82 0.36
CA CYS A 76 -12.56 0.42 0.10
C CYS A 76 -11.82 -0.22 1.27
N GLN A 77 -12.47 -1.17 1.92
CA GLN A 77 -11.87 -2.02 2.94
C GLN A 77 -11.37 -3.31 2.29
N VAL A 78 -10.07 -3.52 2.37
CA VAL A 78 -9.41 -4.74 1.90
C VAL A 78 -8.98 -5.54 3.12
N ASN A 79 -9.26 -6.84 3.10
CA ASN A 79 -8.80 -7.79 4.11
C ASN A 79 -7.89 -8.82 3.45
N ILE A 80 -6.69 -9.00 4.00
CA ILE A 80 -5.63 -9.80 3.40
C ILE A 80 -5.18 -10.85 4.42
N ALA A 81 -5.32 -12.12 4.07
CA ALA A 81 -4.71 -13.22 4.80
C ALA A 81 -3.31 -13.47 4.24
N VAL A 82 -2.34 -13.64 5.14
CA VAL A 82 -0.96 -13.94 4.78
C VAL A 82 -0.50 -15.17 5.57
N SER A 83 0.10 -16.12 4.88
CA SER A 83 0.73 -17.29 5.49
C SER A 83 2.23 -17.30 5.20
N VAL A 84 3.03 -17.56 6.23
CA VAL A 84 4.49 -17.67 6.18
C VAL A 84 4.95 -18.95 6.88
N PRO A 85 6.16 -19.47 6.58
CA PRO A 85 6.73 -20.60 7.31
C PRO A 85 6.99 -20.31 8.79
N ASP A 86 7.18 -21.37 9.57
CA ASP A 86 7.54 -21.26 10.99
C ASP A 86 8.85 -20.46 11.17
N GLY A 87 8.89 -19.61 12.19
CA GLY A 87 10.03 -18.73 12.47
C GLY A 87 10.06 -17.42 11.67
N TYR A 88 9.01 -17.14 10.88
CA TYR A 88 8.88 -15.90 10.13
C TYR A 88 7.63 -15.12 10.53
N THR A 89 7.67 -13.81 10.28
CA THR A 89 6.54 -12.89 10.37
C THR A 89 6.40 -12.08 9.08
N TYR A 90 5.27 -11.40 8.91
CA TYR A 90 4.93 -10.63 7.72
C TYR A 90 4.37 -9.25 8.07
N GLY A 91 4.44 -8.34 7.11
CA GLY A 91 3.90 -7.00 7.21
C GLY A 91 3.67 -6.38 5.83
N LEU A 92 2.73 -5.44 5.75
CA LEU A 92 2.50 -4.68 4.52
C LEU A 92 3.60 -3.63 4.36
N TRP A 93 4.42 -3.79 3.32
CA TRP A 93 5.55 -2.91 3.08
C TRP A 93 5.18 -1.66 2.30
N ARG A 94 4.26 -1.83 1.34
CA ARG A 94 3.88 -0.78 0.42
C ARG A 94 2.48 -1.04 -0.12
N THR A 95 1.74 0.03 -0.39
CA THR A 95 0.63 -0.01 -1.33
C THR A 95 0.65 1.25 -2.17
N THR A 96 0.78 1.09 -3.48
CA THR A 96 0.77 2.19 -4.45
C THR A 96 -0.60 2.24 -5.12
N TYR A 97 -1.22 3.41 -5.11
CA TYR A 97 -2.51 3.66 -5.75
C TYR A 97 -2.31 4.54 -6.99
N ASN A 98 -3.06 4.25 -8.04
CA ASN A 98 -3.11 5.07 -9.25
C ASN A 98 -4.55 5.53 -9.49
N GLY A 99 -4.71 6.69 -10.12
CA GLY A 99 -6.01 7.16 -10.54
C GLY A 99 -5.98 8.50 -11.25
N TYR A 100 -7.12 9.18 -11.27
CA TYR A 100 -7.29 10.49 -11.88
C TYR A 100 -7.96 11.49 -10.94
N ALA A 101 -7.55 12.75 -11.00
CA ALA A 101 -8.13 13.84 -10.22
C ALA A 101 -8.65 14.91 -11.19
N HIS A 102 -9.90 15.33 -11.01
CA HIS A 102 -10.44 16.53 -11.64
C HIS A 102 -11.03 17.43 -10.55
N LEU A 103 -10.24 18.37 -10.04
CA LEU A 103 -10.64 19.28 -8.98
C LEU A 103 -10.62 20.71 -9.52
N ARG A 104 -11.72 21.43 -9.33
CA ARG A 104 -11.84 22.83 -9.74
C ARG A 104 -11.14 23.78 -8.75
N PRO A 105 -10.87 25.05 -9.12
CA PRO A 105 -10.33 26.02 -8.18
C PRO A 105 -11.17 26.09 -6.90
N GLY A 106 -10.52 26.03 -5.73
CA GLY A 106 -11.20 26.06 -4.42
C GLY A 106 -11.68 24.71 -3.89
N VAL A 107 -11.61 23.64 -4.71
CA VAL A 107 -11.91 22.26 -4.29
C VAL A 107 -10.67 21.59 -3.73
N THR A 108 -10.82 20.82 -2.65
CA THR A 108 -9.76 19.94 -2.13
C THR A 108 -10.16 18.48 -2.25
N GLY A 109 -9.16 17.63 -2.49
CA GLY A 109 -9.29 16.18 -2.46
C GLY A 109 -8.45 15.59 -1.34
N LEU A 110 -8.77 14.38 -0.93
CA LEU A 110 -7.95 13.59 -0.01
C LEU A 110 -8.02 12.13 -0.44
N GLN A 111 -6.86 11.50 -0.55
CA GLN A 111 -6.72 10.06 -0.49
C GLN A 111 -6.08 9.68 0.85
N ARG A 112 -6.77 8.87 1.64
CA ARG A 112 -6.27 8.39 2.95
C ARG A 112 -6.15 6.88 2.91
N VAL A 113 -5.02 6.35 3.40
CA VAL A 113 -4.83 4.90 3.58
C VAL A 113 -4.59 4.64 5.05
N THR A 114 -5.41 3.79 5.65
CA THR A 114 -5.22 3.30 7.02
C THR A 114 -4.96 1.80 6.98
N VAL A 115 -3.87 1.37 7.61
CA VAL A 115 -3.43 -0.03 7.67
C VAL A 115 -3.40 -0.49 9.12
N TYR A 116 -3.95 -1.67 9.40
CA TYR A 116 -3.94 -2.26 10.73
C TYR A 116 -3.99 -3.78 10.68
N LEU A 117 -3.50 -4.43 11.72
CA LEU A 117 -3.60 -5.87 11.89
C LEU A 117 -4.87 -6.22 12.65
N GLN A 118 -5.54 -7.30 12.26
CA GLN A 118 -6.72 -7.80 12.96
C GLN A 118 -6.45 -7.95 14.47
N GLY A 119 -7.34 -7.43 15.32
CA GLY A 119 -7.16 -7.52 16.78
C GLY A 119 -6.01 -6.71 17.35
N SER A 120 -5.36 -5.84 16.57
CA SER A 120 -4.43 -4.82 17.05
C SER A 120 -5.15 -3.50 17.32
N ALA A 121 -4.71 -2.77 18.34
CA ALA A 121 -5.11 -1.38 18.57
C ALA A 121 -4.24 -0.38 17.78
N ALA A 122 -3.04 -0.81 17.34
CA ALA A 122 -2.16 0.02 16.54
C ALA A 122 -2.60 0.00 15.07
N ASP A 123 -2.62 1.19 14.46
CA ASP A 123 -2.80 1.41 13.04
C ASP A 123 -1.72 2.36 12.49
N GLN A 124 -1.67 2.46 11.17
CA GLN A 124 -0.90 3.47 10.48
C GLN A 124 -1.76 4.14 9.43
N THR A 125 -1.80 5.46 9.48
CA THR A 125 -2.57 6.27 8.54
C THR A 125 -1.66 7.22 7.78
N VAL A 126 -1.82 7.28 6.46
CA VAL A 126 -1.18 8.28 5.59
C VAL A 126 -2.24 9.06 4.83
N ASP A 127 -2.02 10.36 4.73
CA ASP A 127 -2.86 11.31 4.01
C ASP A 127 -2.13 11.84 2.78
N HIS A 128 -2.83 11.81 1.65
CA HIS A 128 -2.41 12.41 0.40
C HIS A 128 -3.43 13.49 0.01
N PRO A 129 -3.22 14.75 0.43
CA PRO A 129 -4.10 15.83 0.07
C PRO A 129 -3.88 16.25 -1.39
N PHE A 130 -4.97 16.67 -2.04
CA PHE A 130 -4.97 17.26 -3.38
C PHE A 130 -5.57 18.66 -3.30
N ALA A 131 -4.96 19.62 -3.99
CA ALA A 131 -5.45 21.00 -4.06
C ALA A 131 -5.80 21.32 -5.51
N GLY A 132 -7.06 21.71 -5.75
CA GLY A 132 -7.47 22.23 -7.05
C GLY A 132 -6.89 23.63 -7.33
N PRO A 133 -6.77 24.04 -8.60
CA PRO A 133 -7.21 23.30 -9.79
C PRO A 133 -6.22 22.21 -10.21
N VAL A 134 -6.74 21.01 -10.46
CA VAL A 134 -5.96 19.89 -11.01
C VAL A 134 -6.84 19.05 -11.93
N SER A 135 -6.28 18.57 -13.04
CA SER A 135 -6.95 17.66 -13.98
C SER A 135 -5.92 16.71 -14.58
N GLU A 136 -5.44 15.76 -13.78
CA GLU A 136 -4.34 14.88 -14.17
C GLU A 136 -4.41 13.52 -13.47
N SER A 137 -3.64 12.56 -14.00
CA SER A 137 -3.40 11.28 -13.35
C SER A 137 -2.54 11.46 -12.11
N TRP A 138 -2.82 10.70 -11.07
CA TRP A 138 -2.07 10.71 -9.82
C TRP A 138 -1.58 9.32 -9.44
N GLN A 139 -0.49 9.30 -8.69
CA GLN A 139 0.03 8.12 -8.03
C GLN A 139 0.40 8.48 -6.59
N THR A 140 -0.13 7.75 -5.62
CA THR A 140 0.22 7.91 -4.20
C THR A 140 0.72 6.59 -3.64
N SER A 141 1.33 6.60 -2.45
CA SER A 141 1.82 5.37 -1.84
C SER A 141 1.79 5.44 -0.33
N TYR A 142 1.16 4.44 0.28
CA TYR A 142 1.47 4.03 1.64
C TYR A 142 2.81 3.30 1.62
N ARG A 143 3.79 3.80 2.37
CA ARG A 143 5.10 3.17 2.53
C ARG A 143 5.69 3.58 3.89
N PRO A 144 5.48 2.79 4.95
CA PRO A 144 6.11 3.06 6.25
C PRO A 144 7.64 3.01 6.13
N GLY A 145 8.32 3.67 7.07
CA GLY A 145 9.75 3.42 7.29
C GLY A 145 9.98 1.94 7.60
N THR A 146 11.21 1.45 7.37
CA THR A 146 11.54 0.03 7.64
C THR A 146 11.22 -0.38 9.07
N GLU A 147 11.46 0.51 10.04
CA GLU A 147 11.19 0.28 11.46
C GLU A 147 9.71 0.45 11.83
N ASP A 148 8.92 1.07 10.95
CA ASP A 148 7.52 1.39 11.18
C ASP A 148 6.57 0.35 10.58
N VAL A 149 7.07 -0.66 9.85
CA VAL A 149 6.19 -1.71 9.30
C VAL A 149 5.41 -2.39 10.42
N LEU A 150 4.08 -2.44 10.30
CA LEU A 150 3.23 -3.19 11.21
C LEU A 150 3.40 -4.70 10.96
N TRP A 151 4.35 -5.30 11.67
CA TRP A 151 4.61 -6.74 11.65
C TRP A 151 3.59 -7.50 12.49
N ALA A 152 3.12 -8.63 11.98
CA ALA A 152 2.34 -9.57 12.79
C ALA A 152 3.18 -10.08 13.98
N PRO A 153 2.59 -10.29 15.16
CA PRO A 153 3.30 -10.96 16.24
C PRO A 153 3.75 -12.36 15.79
N CYS A 154 4.98 -12.75 16.12
CA CYS A 154 5.53 -14.05 15.76
C CYS A 154 4.64 -15.21 16.23
N GLY A 155 4.37 -16.15 15.32
CA GLY A 155 3.47 -17.29 15.57
C GLY A 155 1.97 -16.97 15.59
N ALA A 156 1.57 -15.70 15.46
CA ALA A 156 0.18 -15.31 15.35
C ALA A 156 -0.24 -15.14 13.88
N ARG A 157 -1.44 -15.61 13.55
CA ARG A 157 -2.09 -15.31 12.27
C ARG A 157 -3.04 -14.12 12.45
N ARG A 158 -2.80 -13.05 11.70
CA ARG A 158 -3.52 -11.78 11.74
C ARG A 158 -3.75 -11.27 10.33
N ASN A 159 -5.00 -11.10 9.92
CA ASN A 159 -5.26 -10.50 8.61
C ASN A 159 -4.80 -9.04 8.64
N ILE A 160 -4.16 -8.62 7.55
CA ILE A 160 -3.86 -7.21 7.31
C ILE A 160 -5.13 -6.57 6.77
N ASN A 161 -5.53 -5.45 7.35
CA ASN A 161 -6.64 -4.66 6.89
C ASN A 161 -6.11 -3.35 6.31
N VAL A 162 -6.58 -3.00 5.11
CA VAL A 162 -6.26 -1.73 4.45
C VAL A 162 -7.57 -1.03 4.14
N ASN A 163 -7.79 0.14 4.73
CA ASN A 163 -8.91 1.02 4.39
C ASN A 163 -8.38 2.18 3.55
N ALA A 164 -8.70 2.18 2.26
CA ALA A 164 -8.48 3.31 1.37
C ALA A 164 -9.73 4.20 1.35
N GLU A 165 -9.56 5.51 1.48
CA GLU A 165 -10.63 6.50 1.40
C GLU A 165 -10.29 7.53 0.35
N LEU A 166 -11.28 7.88 -0.48
CA LEU A 166 -11.26 9.08 -1.32
C LEU A 166 -12.29 10.06 -0.78
N ARG A 167 -11.93 11.34 -0.75
CA ARG A 167 -12.83 12.42 -0.35
C ARG A 167 -12.63 13.64 -1.25
N VAL A 168 -13.73 14.31 -1.59
CA VAL A 168 -13.73 15.59 -2.32
C VAL A 168 -14.53 16.60 -1.50
N ASN A 169 -13.92 17.73 -1.16
CA ASN A 169 -14.58 18.83 -0.48
C ASN A 169 -14.67 20.02 -1.43
N LEU A 170 -15.90 20.46 -1.70
CA LEU A 170 -16.17 21.53 -2.66
C LEU A 170 -15.58 22.89 -2.25
N GLY A 171 -15.44 23.15 -0.95
CA GLY A 171 -14.93 24.42 -0.45
C GLY A 171 -15.81 25.59 -0.89
N SER A 172 -15.19 26.61 -1.49
CA SER A 172 -15.88 27.79 -2.04
C SER A 172 -16.17 27.69 -3.55
N ALA A 173 -15.95 26.51 -4.16
CA ALA A 173 -16.17 26.32 -5.58
C ALA A 173 -17.66 26.32 -5.96
N ASP A 174 -17.93 26.57 -7.24
CA ASP A 174 -19.27 26.55 -7.84
C ASP A 174 -19.93 25.17 -7.67
N PRO A 175 -21.06 25.06 -6.93
CA PRO A 175 -21.73 23.79 -6.66
C PRO A 175 -22.35 23.13 -7.89
N ASP A 176 -22.55 23.86 -8.99
CA ASP A 176 -23.08 23.28 -10.23
C ASP A 176 -21.99 22.63 -11.08
N ARG A 177 -20.72 22.74 -10.67
CA ARG A 177 -19.57 22.17 -11.40
C ARG A 177 -19.05 20.92 -10.69
N LEU A 178 -18.98 19.83 -11.44
CA LEU A 178 -18.45 18.57 -10.93
C LEU A 178 -16.95 18.66 -10.64
N SER A 179 -16.55 18.10 -9.50
CA SER A 179 -15.17 17.72 -9.19
C SER A 179 -15.14 16.29 -8.65
N PHE A 180 -14.12 15.52 -8.99
CA PHE A 180 -14.01 14.12 -8.59
C PHE A 180 -12.55 13.67 -8.39
N LEU A 181 -12.42 12.60 -7.62
CA LEU A 181 -11.19 11.83 -7.43
C LEU A 181 -11.56 10.37 -7.65
N VAL A 182 -10.86 9.68 -8.54
CA VAL A 182 -11.05 8.26 -8.83
C VAL A 182 -9.75 7.51 -8.59
N ALA A 183 -9.83 6.36 -7.92
CA ALA A 183 -8.74 5.39 -7.84
C ALA A 183 -9.06 4.23 -8.77
N GLU A 184 -8.13 3.91 -9.66
CA GLU A 184 -8.31 2.92 -10.72
C GLU A 184 -7.72 1.58 -10.32
N SER A 185 -6.53 1.60 -9.70
CA SER A 185 -5.87 0.40 -9.23
C SER A 185 -5.03 0.64 -7.98
N SER A 186 -4.73 -0.43 -7.27
CA SER A 186 -3.72 -0.44 -6.23
C SER A 186 -2.87 -1.70 -6.29
N ARG A 187 -1.55 -1.55 -6.12
CA ARG A 187 -0.62 -2.65 -5.97
C ARG A 187 0.01 -2.61 -4.59
N GLY A 188 -0.18 -3.67 -3.80
CA GLY A 188 0.46 -3.83 -2.50
C GLY A 188 1.53 -4.91 -2.51
N THR A 189 2.54 -4.73 -1.65
CA THR A 189 3.65 -5.67 -1.48
C THR A 189 3.75 -6.08 -0.02
N VAL A 190 3.76 -7.39 0.24
CA VAL A 190 4.01 -7.96 1.57
C VAL A 190 5.49 -8.32 1.69
N ARG A 191 6.07 -8.02 2.86
CA ARG A 191 7.41 -8.49 3.22
C ARG A 191 7.34 -9.53 4.31
N VAL A 192 8.39 -10.33 4.36
CA VAL A 192 8.57 -11.41 5.32
C VAL A 192 9.93 -11.23 5.98
N GLN A 193 10.00 -11.35 7.30
CA GLN A 193 11.27 -11.32 8.02
C GLN A 193 11.30 -12.42 9.07
N ARG A 194 12.50 -12.75 9.55
CA ARG A 194 12.65 -13.68 10.66
C ARG A 194 12.13 -13.05 11.95
N CYS A 195 11.51 -13.91 12.75
CA CYS A 195 11.51 -13.77 14.19
C CYS A 195 12.93 -14.07 14.71
#